data_AF-A0A7J2IVF0-F1
#
_entry.id   AF-A0A7J2IVF0-F1
#
_cell.length_a   1.000
_cell.length_b   1.000
_cell.length_c   1.000
_cell.angle_alpha   90.00
_cell.angle_beta   90.00
_cell.angle_gamma   90.00
#
_symmetry.space_group_name_H-M   'P 1'
#
loop_
_entity.id
_entity.type
_entity.pdbx_description
1 polymer ?
#
loop_
_entity_poly.entity_id
_entity_poly.type
_entity_poly.pdbx_seq_one_letter_code
_entity_poly.pdbx_strand_id
1 'polypeptide(L)'
;MRWARSVIDEVAKHLLDLAGLIKVSEHELLTAMKVLSKADWATAEFSSEDGTEFEITSFSGEELRLKVTIRKGNTTIIKDYYIPEFLVKGDVSEVSLRPEHRRRARRPRRRKAKRG
;
A
#
# COMPACT_ATOMS: atom_id res chain seq x y z
N MET A 1 4.23 -20.35 0.70
CA MET A 1 3.60 -19.07 0.26
C MET A 1 3.98 -17.91 1.19
N ARG A 2 5.23 -17.41 1.14
CA ARG A 2 5.67 -16.23 1.93
C ARG A 2 5.93 -14.99 1.07
N TRP A 3 6.21 -15.18 -0.21
CA TRP A 3 6.65 -14.12 -1.13
C TRP A 3 5.49 -13.25 -1.64
N ALA A 4 4.29 -13.84 -1.84
CA ALA A 4 3.12 -13.05 -2.26
C ALA A 4 2.67 -12.04 -1.19
N ARG A 5 2.82 -12.36 0.10
CA ARG A 5 2.50 -11.41 1.18
C ARG A 5 3.48 -10.25 1.26
N SER A 6 4.79 -10.50 1.07
CA SER A 6 5.78 -9.43 1.12
C SER A 6 5.60 -8.40 0.02
N VAL A 7 5.17 -8.82 -1.18
CA VAL A 7 4.87 -7.89 -2.28
C VAL A 7 3.67 -7.01 -1.93
N ILE A 8 2.59 -7.60 -1.41
CA ILE A 8 1.39 -6.84 -0.99
C ILE A 8 1.74 -5.85 0.13
N ASP A 9 2.52 -6.28 1.12
CA ASP A 9 2.95 -5.42 2.23
C ASP A 9 3.84 -4.26 1.72
N GLU A 10 4.68 -4.51 0.70
CA GLU A 10 5.54 -3.49 0.08
C GLU A 10 4.73 -2.47 -0.72
N VAL A 11 3.74 -2.92 -1.50
CA VAL A 11 2.79 -2.05 -2.20
C VAL A 11 2.01 -1.19 -1.21
N ALA A 12 1.46 -1.80 -0.15
CA ALA A 12 0.69 -1.08 0.85
C ALA A 12 1.54 -0.04 1.58
N LYS A 13 2.80 -0.36 1.88
CA LYS A 13 3.77 0.58 2.43
C LYS A 13 4.02 1.77 1.49
N HIS A 14 4.29 1.51 0.21
CA HIS A 14 4.53 2.59 -0.76
C HIS A 14 3.31 3.48 -0.97
N LEU A 15 2.10 2.92 -0.94
CA LEU A 15 0.87 3.71 -0.97
C LEU A 15 0.70 4.56 0.30
N LEU A 16 1.07 4.06 1.48
CA LEU A 16 1.09 4.87 2.71
C LEU A 16 2.12 5.99 2.65
N ASP A 17 3.32 5.71 2.12
CA ASP A 17 4.37 6.72 1.92
C ASP A 17 3.88 7.81 0.96
N LEU A 18 3.20 7.42 -0.14
CA LEU A 18 2.56 8.35 -1.07
C LEU A 18 1.46 9.19 -0.39
N ALA A 19 0.56 8.57 0.39
CA ALA A 19 -0.49 9.30 1.13
C ALA A 19 0.13 10.36 2.05
N GLY A 20 1.22 10.02 2.74
CA GLY A 20 1.99 10.94 3.57
C GLY A 20 2.61 12.08 2.76
N LEU A 21 3.18 11.78 1.59
CA LEU A 21 3.79 12.76 0.69
C LEU A 21 2.78 13.81 0.23
N ILE A 22 1.62 13.38 -0.24
CA ILE A 22 0.57 14.28 -0.76
C ILE A 22 -0.36 14.82 0.33
N LYS A 23 -0.12 14.45 1.60
CA LYS A 23 -0.86 14.88 2.80
C LYS A 23 -2.37 14.58 2.74
N VAL A 24 -2.72 13.39 2.23
CA VAL A 24 -4.11 12.91 2.24
C VAL A 24 -4.26 11.72 3.18
N SER A 25 -5.48 11.45 3.60
CA SER A 25 -5.80 10.24 4.35
C SER A 25 -5.68 8.99 3.47
N GLU A 26 -5.47 7.85 4.12
CA GLU A 26 -5.50 6.52 3.50
C GLU A 26 -6.79 6.31 2.69
N HIS A 27 -7.93 6.74 3.23
CA HIS A 27 -9.24 6.60 2.60
C HIS A 27 -9.38 7.46 1.33
N GLU A 28 -8.89 8.70 1.36
CA GLU A 28 -8.88 9.60 0.20
C GLU A 28 -8.01 9.03 -0.92
N LEU A 29 -6.82 8.52 -0.59
CA LEU A 29 -5.94 7.89 -1.57
C LEU A 29 -6.59 6.66 -2.20
N LEU A 30 -7.12 5.74 -1.39
CA LEU A 30 -7.78 4.53 -1.89
C LEU A 30 -9.01 4.87 -2.76
N THR A 31 -9.75 5.92 -2.40
CA THR A 31 -10.85 6.44 -3.21
C THR A 31 -10.36 6.97 -4.55
N ALA A 32 -9.28 7.74 -4.57
CA ALA A 32 -8.66 8.22 -5.80
C ALA A 32 -8.20 7.06 -6.68
N MET A 33 -7.54 6.05 -6.11
CA MET A 33 -7.14 4.84 -6.84
C MET A 33 -8.34 4.08 -7.42
N LYS A 34 -9.45 4.00 -6.68
CA LYS A 34 -10.70 3.40 -7.17
C LYS A 34 -11.26 4.16 -8.38
N VAL A 35 -11.19 5.48 -8.37
CA VAL A 35 -11.55 6.30 -9.54
C VAL A 35 -10.58 6.03 -10.70
N LEU A 36 -9.27 6.06 -10.44
CA LEU A 36 -8.24 5.80 -11.45
C LEU A 36 -8.37 4.42 -12.09
N SER A 37 -8.72 3.38 -11.32
CA SER A 37 -8.94 2.02 -11.84
C SER A 37 -10.10 1.88 -12.81
N LYS A 38 -10.99 2.88 -12.85
CA LYS A 38 -12.09 2.96 -13.80
C LYS A 38 -11.78 3.91 -14.96
N ALA A 39 -10.69 4.67 -14.86
CA ALA A 39 -10.26 5.59 -15.89
C ALA A 39 -9.28 4.87 -16.81
N ASP A 40 -9.64 4.75 -18.08
CA ASP A 40 -8.91 3.99 -19.10
C ASP A 40 -7.63 4.69 -19.62
N TRP A 41 -7.29 5.87 -19.10
CA TRP A 41 -6.25 6.75 -19.66
C TRP A 41 -5.52 7.60 -18.60
N ALA A 42 -5.62 7.26 -17.32
CA ALA A 42 -5.15 8.13 -16.27
C ALA A 42 -3.73 7.74 -15.78
N THR A 43 -2.84 8.73 -15.82
CA THR A 43 -1.53 8.68 -15.16
C THR A 43 -1.46 9.77 -14.10
N ALA A 44 -0.95 9.45 -12.92
CA ALA A 44 -0.67 10.42 -11.87
C ALA A 44 0.77 10.27 -11.40
N GLU A 45 1.51 11.38 -11.40
CA GLU A 45 2.92 11.44 -11.02
C GLU A 45 3.11 12.33 -9.80
N PHE A 46 3.91 11.88 -8.85
CA PHE A 46 4.23 12.57 -7.62
C PHE A 46 5.72 12.49 -7.36
N SER A 47 6.34 13.61 -6.99
CA SER A 47 7.76 13.66 -6.64
C SER A 47 7.96 14.33 -5.29
N SER A 48 8.89 13.80 -4.52
CA SER A 48 9.37 14.37 -3.26
C SER A 48 10.70 15.09 -3.49
N GLU A 49 10.96 16.12 -2.70
CA GLU A 49 12.26 16.82 -2.66
C GLU A 49 13.42 15.86 -2.33
N ASP A 50 13.13 14.77 -1.60
CA ASP A 50 14.08 13.73 -1.23
C ASP A 50 14.44 12.78 -2.40
N GLY A 51 13.97 13.05 -3.63
CA GLY A 51 14.30 12.28 -4.82
C GLY A 51 13.52 10.97 -4.98
N THR A 52 12.42 10.81 -4.23
CA THR A 52 11.47 9.69 -4.42
C THR A 52 10.33 10.13 -5.35
N GLU A 53 10.07 9.37 -6.39
CA GLU A 53 9.02 9.59 -7.38
C GLU A 53 8.06 8.39 -7.37
N PHE A 54 6.76 8.69 -7.43
CA PHE A 54 5.68 7.72 -7.54
C PHE A 54 4.89 8.00 -8.81
N GLU A 55 4.63 6.97 -9.60
CA GLU A 55 3.82 7.05 -10.80
C GLU A 55 2.73 5.98 -10.71
N ILE A 56 1.47 6.40 -10.78
CA ILE A 56 0.31 5.51 -10.85
C ILE A 56 -0.22 5.56 -12.28
N THR A 57 -0.34 4.39 -12.90
CA THR A 57 -0.86 4.28 -14.26
C THR A 57 -2.03 3.31 -14.30
N SER A 58 -3.11 3.74 -14.95
CA SER A 58 -4.26 2.91 -15.29
C SER A 58 -4.33 2.75 -16.80
N PHE A 59 -4.41 1.51 -17.28
CA PHE A 59 -4.59 1.19 -18.70
C PHE A 59 -5.91 0.43 -18.89
N SER A 60 -6.62 0.72 -19.98
CA SER A 60 -7.88 0.06 -20.30
C SER A 60 -7.74 -1.46 -20.35
N GLY A 61 -8.46 -2.15 -19.47
CA GLY A 61 -8.43 -3.61 -19.38
C GLY A 61 -7.22 -4.20 -18.65
N GLU A 62 -6.33 -3.39 -18.08
CA GLU A 62 -5.18 -3.86 -17.27
C GLU A 62 -5.32 -3.50 -15.78
N GLU A 63 -4.54 -4.20 -14.95
CA GLU A 63 -4.41 -3.91 -13.52
C GLU A 63 -3.71 -2.55 -13.29
N LEU A 64 -4.10 -1.84 -12.22
CA LEU A 64 -3.48 -0.57 -11.83
C LEU A 64 -2.00 -0.81 -11.49
N ARG A 65 -1.09 0.02 -12.03
CA ARG A 65 0.35 -0.11 -11.78
C ARG A 65 0.84 1.03 -10.91
N LEU A 66 1.75 0.71 -9.99
CA LEU A 66 2.50 1.66 -9.18
C LEU A 66 3.98 1.50 -9.46
N LYS A 67 4.59 2.53 -10.03
CA LYS A 67 6.02 2.64 -10.21
C LYS A 67 6.61 3.55 -9.15
N VAL A 68 7.67 3.07 -8.50
CA VAL A 68 8.40 3.81 -7.47
C VAL A 68 9.84 3.97 -7.93
N THR A 69 10.28 5.20 -8.06
CA THR A 69 11.66 5.56 -8.39
C THR A 69 12.29 6.22 -7.17
N ILE A 70 13.43 5.71 -6.70
CA ILE A 70 14.16 6.27 -5.56
C ILE A 70 15.55 6.66 -6.05
N ARG A 71 15.89 7.95 -5.94
CA ARG A 71 17.22 8.48 -6.25
C ARG A 71 18.00 8.69 -4.96
N LYS A 72 19.17 8.06 -4.84
CA LYS A 72 20.08 8.20 -3.69
C LYS A 72 21.52 8.39 -4.17
N GLY A 73 21.99 9.63 -4.14
CA GLY A 73 23.30 10.00 -4.72
C GLY A 73 23.35 9.65 -6.21
N ASN A 74 24.32 8.83 -6.61
CA ASN A 74 24.45 8.36 -8.00
C ASN A 74 23.65 7.08 -8.31
N THR A 75 22.84 6.58 -7.37
CA THR A 75 22.06 5.36 -7.56
C THR A 75 20.59 5.68 -7.78
N THR A 76 20.00 5.09 -8.82
CA THR A 76 18.55 5.14 -9.08
C THR A 76 17.99 3.72 -8.99
N ILE A 77 17.00 3.53 -8.13
CA ILE A 77 16.26 2.27 -8.01
C ILE A 77 14.87 2.49 -8.57
N ILE A 78 14.47 1.70 -9.55
CA ILE A 78 13.12 1.73 -10.14
C ILE A 78 12.46 0.38 -9.83
N LYS A 79 11.25 0.42 -9.28
CA LYS A 79 10.44 -0.77 -9.01
C LYS A 79 9.02 -0.55 -9.49
N ASP A 80 8.52 -1.51 -10.27
CA ASP A 80 7.16 -1.54 -10.76
C ASP A 80 6.36 -2.61 -10.02
N TYR A 81 5.18 -2.21 -9.53
CA TYR A 81 4.27 -3.09 -8.81
C TYR A 81 2.90 -3.11 -9.47
N TYR A 82 2.30 -4.30 -9.51
CA TYR A 82 0.88 -4.44 -9.76
C TYR A 82 0.13 -4.18 -8.45
N ILE A 83 -0.86 -3.29 -8.49
CA ILE A 83 -1.73 -3.04 -7.34
C ILE A 83 -2.85 -4.10 -7.37
N PRO A 84 -2.94 -4.95 -6.34
CA PRO A 84 -3.96 -5.98 -6.30
C PRO A 84 -5.37 -5.39 -6.33
N GLU A 85 -6.25 -6.00 -7.13
CA GLU A 85 -7.63 -5.50 -7.33
C GLU A 85 -8.43 -5.37 -6.03
N PHE A 86 -8.18 -6.21 -5.03
CA PHE A 86 -8.89 -6.16 -3.76
C PHE A 86 -8.61 -4.87 -2.97
N LEU A 87 -7.49 -4.18 -3.23
CA LEU A 87 -7.22 -2.88 -2.64
C LEU A 87 -8.05 -1.75 -3.27
N VAL A 88 -8.67 -2.00 -4.43
CA VAL A 88 -9.19 -0.94 -5.31
C VAL A 88 -10.67 -1.15 -5.69
N LYS A 89 -11.10 -2.40 -5.91
CA LYS A 89 -12.45 -2.75 -6.37
C LYS A 89 -13.47 -2.98 -5.24
N GLY A 90 -13.03 -3.14 -3.98
CA GLY A 90 -13.89 -3.38 -2.82
C GLY A 90 -14.57 -2.15 -2.21
N ASP A 91 -15.24 -2.33 -1.07
CA ASP A 91 -15.58 -1.21 -0.19
C ASP A 91 -14.27 -0.67 0.41
N VAL A 92 -13.98 0.59 0.12
CA VAL A 92 -12.75 1.25 0.58
C VAL A 92 -12.69 1.29 2.12
N SER A 93 -13.85 1.24 2.77
CA SER A 93 -13.99 1.20 4.23
C SER A 93 -13.51 -0.11 4.86
N GLU A 94 -13.46 -1.20 4.08
CA GLU A 94 -13.02 -2.53 4.53
C GLU A 94 -11.53 -2.79 4.25
N VAL A 95 -10.88 -1.92 3.46
CA VAL A 95 -9.48 -2.05 3.07
C VAL A 95 -8.61 -1.23 4.02
N SER A 96 -7.56 -1.84 4.55
CA SER A 96 -6.48 -1.10 5.21
C SER A 96 -5.12 -1.42 4.63
N LEU A 97 -4.36 -0.37 4.33
CA LEU A 97 -2.97 -0.41 3.93
C LEU A 97 -2.03 -0.65 5.13
N ARG A 98 -2.53 -0.46 6.36
CA ARG A 98 -1.72 -0.70 7.54
C ARG A 98 -1.52 -2.20 7.71
N PRO A 99 -0.28 -2.68 7.92
CA PRO A 99 -0.04 -4.07 8.22
C PRO A 99 -0.86 -4.44 9.45
N GLU A 100 -1.68 -5.47 9.32
CA GLU A 100 -2.57 -5.97 10.37
C GLU A 100 -1.68 -6.40 11.54
N HIS A 101 -1.43 -5.46 12.46
CA HIS A 101 -0.61 -5.71 13.63
C HIS A 101 -1.42 -6.68 14.45
N ARG A 102 -1.16 -7.99 14.26
CA ARG A 102 -1.74 -9.06 15.07
C ARG A 102 -1.45 -8.69 16.51
N ARG A 103 -2.41 -8.03 17.15
CA ARG A 103 -2.52 -7.92 18.59
C ARG A 103 -2.63 -9.38 19.01
N ARG A 104 -1.49 -10.02 19.28
CA ARG A 104 -1.44 -11.29 19.97
C ARG A 104 -2.21 -11.02 21.24
N ALA A 105 -3.47 -11.43 21.28
CA ALA A 105 -4.25 -11.44 22.49
C ALA A 105 -3.37 -12.12 23.53
N ARG A 106 -2.88 -11.35 24.50
CA ARG A 106 -2.11 -11.87 25.62
C ARG A 106 -3.08 -12.82 26.32
N ARG A 107 -2.99 -14.11 26.02
CA ARG A 107 -3.75 -15.15 26.71
C ARG A 107 -3.50 -14.91 28.21
N PRO A 108 -4.53 -14.64 29.03
CA PRO A 108 -4.31 -14.53 30.46
C PRO A 108 -3.74 -15.87 30.91
N ARG A 109 -2.50 -15.85 31.42
CA ARG A 109 -1.87 -17.03 32.01
C ARG A 109 -2.74 -17.45 33.19
N ARG A 110 -3.60 -18.45 32.95
CA ARG A 110 -4.39 -19.17 33.94
C ARG A 110 -3.40 -19.71 34.99
N ARG A 111 -3.26 -19.01 36.12
CA ARG A 111 -2.54 -19.52 37.29
C ARG A 111 -3.35 -20.71 37.81
N LYS A 112 -2.91 -21.92 37.49
CA LYS A 112 -3.39 -23.13 38.16
C LYS A 112 -2.75 -23.17 39.56
N ALA A 113 -3.64 -23.43 40.52
CA ALA A 113 -3.48 -23.55 41.96
C ALA A 113 -2.15 -24.11 42.50
N LYS A 114 -1.75 -23.63 43.69
CA LYS A 114 -1.02 -24.44 44.66
C LYS A 114 -1.86 -24.52 45.94
N ARG A 115 -2.21 -25.75 46.31
CA ARG A 115 -2.91 -26.13 47.53
C ARG A 115 -2.21 -25.57 48.78
N GLY A 116 -3.00 -25.14 49.74
CA GLY A 116 -2.67 -25.01 51.16
C GLY A 116 -3.93 -25.44 51.92
#